data_AF-A0A2N9GXR1-F1
#
_entry.id   AF-A0A2N9GXR1-F1
#
_cell.length_a   1.000
_cell.length_b   1.000
_cell.length_c   1.000
_cell.angle_alpha   90.00
_cell.angle_beta   90.00
_cell.angle_gamma   90.00
#
_symmetry.space_group_name_H-M   'P 1'
#
loop_
_entity.id
_entity.type
_entity.pdbx_description
1 polymer ?
#
loop_
_entity_poly.entity_id
_entity_poly.type
_entity_poly.pdbx_seq_one_letter_code
_entity_poly.pdbx_strand_id
1 'polypeptide(L)'
;MWRDRKWRMKGDKFKKNGNPTHVVAAAPPHVDKVDFATLVTYWYSKDGQDLSDKNKKSCSFQKETHTTGSKSYASHVEEMKEERGVNVPIERAELYEKFYTHKDGTPVNDDAAKNIQRMNELMSDPSTQLDCTSSSGSIAWAPNDVYSQVKGPEHSGRVRGLGFGPTPFWSKYQDKNYGTSNTIGGRRPKVPRNEE
;
A
#
# COMPACT_ATOMS: atom_id res chain seq x y z
N MET A 1 14.91 -5.08 15.29
CA MET A 1 15.99 -4.71 14.35
C MET A 1 16.62 -3.37 14.76
N TRP A 2 17.83 -3.05 14.28
CA TRP A 2 18.52 -1.77 14.55
C TRP A 2 17.70 -0.52 14.12
N ARG A 3 16.89 -0.64 13.07
CA ARG A 3 15.99 0.43 12.58
C ARG A 3 14.99 0.90 13.64
N ASP A 4 14.25 -0.02 14.25
CA ASP A 4 13.24 0.30 15.27
C ASP A 4 13.86 0.92 16.51
N ARG A 5 15.04 0.43 16.89
CA ARG A 5 15.83 0.97 18.00
C ARG A 5 16.19 2.44 17.76
N LYS A 6 16.67 2.81 16.56
CA LYS A 6 16.96 4.22 16.22
C LYS A 6 15.73 5.12 16.29
N TRP A 7 14.59 4.63 15.83
CA TRP A 7 13.33 5.41 15.89
C TRP A 7 12.90 5.67 17.33
N ARG A 8 12.90 4.63 18.19
CA ARG A 8 12.59 4.78 19.62
C ARG A 8 13.56 5.74 20.31
N MET A 9 14.87 5.57 20.06
CA MET A 9 15.88 6.49 20.61
C MET A 9 15.66 7.94 20.16
N LYS A 10 15.27 8.16 18.90
CA LYS A 10 14.92 9.51 18.42
C LYS A 10 13.69 10.03 19.18
N GLY A 11 12.64 9.23 19.32
CA GLY A 11 11.43 9.59 20.06
C GLY A 11 11.72 10.01 21.52
N ASP A 12 12.59 9.27 22.20
CA ASP A 12 12.88 9.51 23.62
C ASP A 12 13.85 10.68 23.86
N LYS A 13 14.81 10.90 22.94
CA LYS A 13 15.97 11.78 23.18
C LYS A 13 15.96 13.06 22.34
N PHE A 14 15.36 13.06 21.15
CA PHE A 14 15.37 14.23 20.26
C PHE A 14 14.40 15.31 20.75
N LYS A 15 14.86 16.56 20.81
CA LYS A 15 14.02 17.75 21.09
C LYS A 15 14.25 18.78 19.99
N LYS A 16 13.18 19.28 19.36
CA LYS A 16 13.27 20.18 18.19
C LYS A 16 14.16 21.41 18.42
N ASN A 17 14.14 21.95 19.64
CA ASN A 17 14.96 23.09 20.07
C ASN A 17 15.99 22.68 21.14
N GLY A 18 16.37 21.41 21.18
CA GLY A 18 17.32 20.87 22.15
C GLY A 18 18.77 21.18 21.78
N ASN A 19 19.66 21.09 22.78
CA ASN A 19 21.09 21.16 22.53
C ASN A 19 21.61 19.75 22.16
N PRO A 20 22.20 19.55 20.96
CA PRO A 20 22.72 18.25 20.53
C PRO A 20 23.80 17.71 21.48
N THR A 21 24.63 18.55 22.09
CA THR A 21 25.69 18.08 23.01
C THR A 21 25.10 17.42 24.25
N HIS A 22 24.00 17.97 24.79
CA HIS A 22 23.29 17.39 25.92
C HIS A 22 22.64 16.05 25.54
N VAL A 23 22.14 15.93 24.30
CA VAL A 23 21.59 14.68 23.82
C VAL A 23 22.68 13.61 23.73
N VAL A 24 23.84 13.93 23.16
CA VAL A 24 25.00 13.02 23.07
C VAL A 24 25.47 12.57 24.46
N ALA A 25 25.54 13.47 25.43
CA ALA A 25 25.91 13.14 26.81
C ALA A 25 24.94 12.15 27.47
N ALA A 26 23.67 12.16 27.06
CA ALA A 26 22.63 11.27 27.55
C ALA A 26 22.51 9.95 26.77
N ALA A 27 23.58 9.54 26.07
CA ALA A 27 23.67 8.28 25.33
C ALA A 27 23.35 7.07 26.21
N PRO A 28 22.54 6.09 25.75
CA PRO A 28 22.31 4.85 26.48
C PRO A 28 23.62 4.06 26.68
N PRO A 29 23.78 3.33 27.80
CA PRO A 29 25.05 2.66 28.16
C PRO A 29 25.50 1.57 27.19
N HIS A 30 24.59 1.06 26.36
CA HIS A 30 24.79 -0.04 25.42
C HIS A 30 24.80 0.46 23.95
N VAL A 31 25.01 1.77 23.73
CA VAL A 31 25.20 2.38 22.41
C VAL A 31 26.62 2.93 22.34
N ASP A 32 27.32 2.67 21.26
CA ASP A 32 28.61 3.31 21.01
C ASP A 32 28.44 4.85 20.94
N LYS A 33 29.29 5.57 21.69
CA LYS A 33 29.14 7.03 21.83
C LYS A 33 29.46 7.78 20.54
N VAL A 34 30.38 7.25 19.73
CA VAL A 34 30.80 7.88 18.47
C VAL A 34 29.69 7.74 17.43
N ASP A 35 29.12 6.55 17.30
CA ASP A 35 27.96 6.28 16.46
C ASP A 35 26.76 7.13 16.89
N PHE A 36 26.52 7.23 18.20
CA PHE A 36 25.44 8.04 18.72
C PHE A 36 25.63 9.54 18.45
N ALA A 37 26.86 10.06 18.62
CA ALA A 37 27.18 11.45 18.29
C ALA A 37 26.96 11.77 16.81
N THR A 38 27.35 10.84 15.92
CA THR A 38 27.10 10.95 14.47
C THR A 38 25.61 11.00 14.18
N LEU A 39 24.83 10.12 14.82
CA LEU A 39 23.38 10.06 14.67
C LEU A 39 22.67 11.33 15.17
N VAL A 40 23.07 11.85 16.33
CA VAL A 40 22.53 13.09 16.89
C VAL A 40 22.86 14.28 15.99
N THR A 41 24.10 14.38 15.51
CA THR A 41 24.51 15.41 14.54
C THR A 41 23.60 15.40 13.31
N TYR A 42 23.31 14.21 12.77
CA TYR A 42 22.37 14.07 11.65
C TYR A 42 20.93 14.47 12.02
N TRP A 43 20.43 14.14 13.22
CA TRP A 43 19.06 14.53 13.61
C TRP A 43 18.86 16.04 13.68
N TYR A 44 19.88 16.78 14.11
CA TYR A 44 19.83 18.24 14.23
C TYR A 44 20.29 18.97 12.96
N SER A 45 20.85 18.27 11.97
CA SER A 45 21.20 18.87 10.68
C SER A 45 19.94 19.34 9.92
N LYS A 46 20.11 20.34 9.05
CA LYS A 46 19.02 20.84 8.20
C LYS A 46 18.42 19.71 7.35
N ASP A 47 19.27 18.93 6.69
CA ASP A 47 18.83 17.82 5.84
C ASP A 47 18.04 16.76 6.60
N GLY A 48 18.47 16.43 7.83
CA GLY A 48 17.79 15.44 8.67
C GLY A 48 16.42 15.93 9.16
N GLN A 49 16.30 17.22 9.46
CA GLN A 49 15.02 17.84 9.84
C GLN A 49 14.07 17.94 8.64
N ASP A 50 14.56 18.43 7.50
CA ASP A 50 13.77 18.56 6.26
C ASP A 50 13.25 17.19 5.79
N LEU A 51 14.09 16.15 5.82
CA LEU A 51 13.66 14.80 5.48
C LEU A 51 12.62 14.27 6.48
N SER A 52 12.81 14.54 7.78
CA SER A 52 11.88 14.12 8.82
C SER A 52 10.50 14.77 8.63
N ASP A 53 10.46 16.05 8.29
CA ASP A 53 9.20 16.78 8.11
C ASP A 53 8.51 16.41 6.79
N LYS A 54 9.28 16.20 5.71
CA LYS A 54 8.77 15.59 4.47
C LYS A 54 8.13 14.23 4.74
N ASN A 55 8.80 13.34 5.48
CA ASN A 55 8.27 12.01 5.80
C ASN A 55 7.01 12.07 6.67
N LYS A 56 6.93 12.97 7.65
CA LYS A 56 5.70 13.19 8.44
C LYS A 56 4.55 13.65 7.56
N LYS A 57 4.81 14.59 6.65
CA LYS A 57 3.81 15.07 5.68
C LYS A 57 3.35 13.93 4.78
N SER A 58 4.27 13.15 4.22
CA SER A 58 3.94 11.96 3.41
C SER A 58 3.09 10.96 4.19
N CYS A 59 3.46 10.65 5.44
CA CYS A 59 2.73 9.75 6.31
C CYS A 59 1.32 10.26 6.64
N SER A 60 1.12 11.59 6.78
CA SER A 60 -0.20 12.18 7.00
C SER A 60 -1.19 11.98 5.84
N PHE A 61 -0.71 11.67 4.63
CA PHE A 61 -1.56 11.32 3.50
C PHE A 61 -2.00 9.85 3.50
N GLN A 62 -1.37 8.98 4.29
CA GLN A 62 -1.79 7.60 4.47
C GLN A 62 -2.95 7.55 5.48
N LYS A 63 -4.17 7.65 4.98
CA LYS A 63 -5.40 7.69 5.79
C LYS A 63 -6.00 6.33 6.12
N GLU A 64 -5.66 5.34 5.31
CA GLU A 64 -6.21 3.99 5.36
C GLU A 64 -5.03 3.01 5.54
N THR A 65 -5.06 2.24 6.62
CA THR A 65 -4.09 1.17 6.88
C THR A 65 -4.85 -0.14 6.99
N HIS A 66 -4.40 -1.16 6.27
CA HIS A 66 -5.01 -2.49 6.33
C HIS A 66 -4.70 -3.20 7.65
N THR A 67 -5.56 -4.12 8.06
CA THR A 67 -5.49 -4.84 9.35
C THR A 67 -4.82 -6.21 9.27
N THR A 68 -4.56 -6.71 8.07
CA THR A 68 -4.16 -8.11 7.84
C THR A 68 -2.69 -8.43 8.09
N GLY A 69 -1.91 -7.46 8.58
CA GLY A 69 -0.52 -7.67 8.97
C GLY A 69 0.41 -7.90 7.77
N SER A 70 1.40 -8.79 7.95
CA SER A 70 2.45 -9.06 6.96
C SER A 70 2.11 -10.16 5.95
N LYS A 71 0.91 -10.71 6.01
CA LYS A 71 0.48 -11.78 5.11
C LYS A 71 0.16 -11.21 3.72
N SER A 72 0.52 -11.96 2.68
CA SER A 72 0.31 -11.51 1.31
C SER A 72 -1.18 -11.53 0.91
N TYR A 73 -1.57 -10.67 -0.01
CA TYR A 73 -2.94 -10.67 -0.56
C TYR A 73 -3.29 -11.99 -1.23
N ALA A 74 -2.37 -12.59 -1.98
CA ALA A 74 -2.57 -13.90 -2.58
C ALA A 74 -2.90 -14.97 -1.51
N SER A 75 -2.21 -14.94 -0.37
CA SER A 75 -2.49 -15.88 0.72
C SER A 75 -3.88 -15.68 1.33
N HIS A 76 -4.33 -14.43 1.49
CA HIS A 76 -5.69 -14.16 1.97
C HIS A 76 -6.76 -14.63 0.98
N VAL A 77 -6.50 -14.48 -0.32
CA VAL A 77 -7.41 -14.91 -1.36
C VAL A 77 -7.58 -16.42 -1.35
N GLU A 78 -6.48 -17.17 -1.24
CA GLU A 78 -6.55 -18.63 -1.17
C GLU A 78 -7.31 -19.08 0.08
N GLU A 79 -7.08 -18.46 1.26
CA GLU A 79 -7.89 -18.74 2.45
C GLU A 79 -9.38 -18.45 2.26
N MET A 80 -9.74 -17.32 1.62
CA MET A 80 -11.14 -17.00 1.36
C MET A 80 -11.79 -17.99 0.39
N LYS A 81 -11.04 -18.54 -0.57
CA LYS A 81 -11.52 -19.61 -1.46
C LYS A 81 -11.71 -20.93 -0.73
N GLU A 82 -10.77 -21.31 0.14
CA GLU A 82 -10.87 -22.49 1.00
C GLU A 82 -12.09 -22.39 1.92
N GLU A 83 -12.30 -21.24 2.57
CA GLU A 83 -13.46 -20.95 3.42
C GLU A 83 -14.78 -21.04 2.65
N ARG A 84 -14.82 -20.60 1.38
CA ARG A 84 -16.00 -20.70 0.51
C ARG A 84 -16.24 -22.10 -0.04
N GLY A 85 -15.22 -22.95 -0.08
CA GLY A 85 -15.27 -24.28 -0.72
C GLY A 85 -15.42 -24.23 -2.25
N VAL A 86 -15.26 -23.05 -2.87
CA VAL A 86 -15.43 -22.83 -4.31
C VAL A 86 -14.21 -22.09 -4.84
N ASN A 87 -13.56 -22.65 -5.87
CA ASN A 87 -12.40 -22.03 -6.52
C ASN A 87 -12.81 -20.98 -7.56
N VAL A 88 -13.54 -19.95 -7.12
CA VAL A 88 -13.89 -18.77 -7.93
C VAL A 88 -12.97 -17.61 -7.52
N PRO A 89 -12.52 -16.78 -8.48
CA PRO A 89 -11.79 -15.55 -8.17
C PRO A 89 -12.51 -14.68 -7.13
N ILE A 90 -11.75 -14.11 -6.20
CA ILE A 90 -12.30 -13.20 -5.17
C ILE A 90 -12.29 -11.77 -5.73
N GLU A 91 -13.40 -11.05 -5.61
CA GLU A 91 -13.47 -9.67 -6.06
C GLU A 91 -12.69 -8.72 -5.14
N ARG A 92 -12.14 -7.64 -5.69
CA ARG A 92 -11.41 -6.64 -4.89
C ARG A 92 -12.25 -5.97 -3.81
N ALA A 93 -13.56 -5.84 -4.02
CA ALA A 93 -14.48 -5.29 -3.03
C ALA A 93 -14.55 -6.19 -1.78
N GLU A 94 -14.65 -7.51 -1.98
CA GLU A 94 -14.62 -8.50 -0.89
C GLU A 94 -13.29 -8.49 -0.13
N LEU A 95 -12.18 -8.35 -0.86
CA LEU A 95 -10.86 -8.20 -0.24
C LEU A 95 -10.73 -6.91 0.56
N TYR A 96 -11.30 -5.80 0.06
CA TYR A 96 -11.32 -4.53 0.79
C TYR A 96 -12.03 -4.70 2.13
N GLU A 97 -13.23 -5.28 2.13
CA GLU A 97 -13.96 -5.54 3.37
C GLU A 97 -13.13 -6.36 4.36
N LYS A 98 -12.51 -7.47 3.92
CA LYS A 98 -11.64 -8.29 4.78
C LYS A 98 -10.45 -7.51 5.34
N PHE A 99 -9.85 -6.60 4.57
CA PHE A 99 -8.60 -5.91 4.95
C PHE A 99 -8.81 -4.64 5.74
N TYR A 100 -9.99 -4.04 5.64
CA TYR A 100 -10.35 -2.80 6.32
C TYR A 100 -11.36 -3.03 7.44
N THR A 101 -11.54 -4.30 7.84
CA THR A 101 -12.31 -4.73 9.01
C THR A 101 -11.40 -5.41 10.02
N HIS A 102 -11.61 -5.14 11.29
CA HIS A 102 -10.94 -5.81 12.41
C HIS A 102 -11.55 -7.20 12.66
N LYS A 103 -10.88 -8.01 13.49
CA LYS A 103 -11.37 -9.36 13.82
C LYS A 103 -12.70 -9.37 14.59
N ASP A 104 -13.04 -8.26 15.23
CA ASP A 104 -14.32 -8.06 15.94
C ASP A 104 -15.46 -7.60 15.01
N GLY A 105 -15.19 -7.45 13.70
CA GLY A 105 -16.16 -6.99 12.71
C GLY A 105 -16.26 -5.46 12.58
N THR A 106 -15.47 -4.69 13.34
CA THR A 106 -15.50 -3.23 13.25
C THR A 106 -14.63 -2.72 12.09
N PRO A 107 -15.09 -1.74 11.29
CA PRO A 107 -14.25 -1.09 10.28
C PRO A 107 -13.10 -0.30 10.92
N VAL A 108 -11.96 -0.19 10.23
CA VAL A 108 -10.77 0.50 10.77
C VAL A 108 -10.97 1.99 11.05
N ASN A 109 -11.87 2.64 10.31
CA ASN A 109 -12.22 4.05 10.44
C ASN A 109 -13.56 4.33 9.74
N ASP A 110 -14.10 5.53 9.94
CA ASP A 110 -15.38 5.95 9.35
C ASP A 110 -15.40 5.95 7.82
N ASP A 111 -14.24 6.19 7.17
CA ASP A 111 -14.14 6.17 5.71
C ASP A 111 -14.24 4.74 5.17
N ALA A 112 -13.55 3.80 5.81
CA ALA A 112 -13.64 2.38 5.51
C ALA A 112 -15.07 1.88 5.74
N ALA A 113 -15.73 2.29 6.82
CA ALA A 113 -17.14 1.93 7.07
C ALA A 113 -18.05 2.36 5.90
N LYS A 114 -17.94 3.61 5.45
CA LYS A 114 -18.70 4.14 4.30
C LYS A 114 -18.37 3.41 3.00
N ASN A 115 -17.09 3.13 2.76
CA ASN A 115 -16.64 2.43 1.56
C ASN A 115 -17.16 0.98 1.54
N ILE A 116 -17.04 0.26 2.65
CA ILE A 116 -17.54 -1.12 2.80
C ILE A 116 -19.05 -1.16 2.58
N GLN A 117 -19.79 -0.26 3.23
CA GLN A 117 -21.24 -0.16 3.03
C GLN A 117 -21.59 0.01 1.54
N ARG A 118 -20.96 0.99 0.87
CA ARG A 118 -21.23 1.26 -0.54
C ARG A 118 -20.83 0.11 -1.46
N MET A 119 -19.73 -0.59 -1.14
CA MET A 119 -19.31 -1.78 -1.90
C MET A 119 -20.33 -2.92 -1.73
N ASN A 120 -20.81 -3.17 -0.52
CA ASN A 120 -21.81 -4.21 -0.25
C ASN A 120 -23.16 -3.90 -0.92
N GLU A 121 -23.57 -2.63 -0.94
CA GLU A 121 -24.76 -2.18 -1.67
C GLU A 121 -24.65 -2.45 -3.17
N LEU A 122 -23.49 -2.18 -3.78
CA LEU A 122 -23.25 -2.45 -5.20
C LEU A 122 -23.18 -3.95 -5.49
N MET A 123 -22.43 -4.72 -4.71
CA MET A 123 -22.29 -6.19 -4.90
C MET A 123 -23.61 -6.95 -4.74
N SER A 124 -24.61 -6.37 -4.07
CA SER A 124 -25.95 -6.95 -3.95
C SER A 124 -26.71 -6.97 -5.28
N ASP A 125 -26.33 -6.13 -6.24
CA ASP A 125 -26.86 -6.14 -7.60
C ASP A 125 -26.07 -7.15 -8.46
N PRO A 126 -26.70 -8.25 -8.93
CA PRO A 126 -26.04 -9.25 -9.76
C PRO A 126 -25.42 -8.70 -11.04
N SER A 127 -25.91 -7.55 -11.55
CA SER A 127 -25.37 -6.91 -12.76
C SER A 127 -23.98 -6.28 -12.56
N THR A 128 -23.56 -6.10 -11.31
CA THR A 128 -22.24 -5.54 -10.97
C THR A 128 -21.18 -6.59 -10.71
N GLN A 129 -21.58 -7.86 -10.57
CA GLN A 129 -20.64 -8.97 -10.41
C GLN A 129 -19.81 -9.14 -11.66
N LEU A 130 -18.52 -9.43 -11.46
CA LEU A 130 -17.61 -9.66 -12.57
C LEU A 130 -17.79 -11.08 -13.12
N ASP A 131 -17.80 -11.19 -14.45
CA ASP A 131 -17.69 -12.49 -15.12
C ASP A 131 -16.26 -13.05 -14.91
N CYS A 132 -16.10 -13.78 -13.81
CA CYS A 132 -14.83 -14.31 -13.34
C CYS A 132 -14.28 -15.46 -14.22
N THR A 133 -15.09 -15.96 -15.16
CA THR A 133 -14.81 -17.18 -15.95
C THR A 133 -13.56 -17.07 -16.83
N SER A 134 -13.11 -15.84 -17.13
CA SER A 134 -11.95 -15.58 -18.00
C SER A 134 -10.73 -14.99 -17.26
N SER A 135 -10.80 -14.78 -15.94
CA SER A 135 -9.68 -14.25 -15.18
C SER A 135 -8.66 -15.35 -14.89
N SER A 136 -7.43 -15.20 -15.38
CA SER A 136 -6.34 -16.15 -15.10
C SER A 136 -5.72 -15.95 -13.70
N GLY A 137 -6.26 -15.05 -12.87
CA GLY A 137 -5.72 -14.69 -11.55
C GLY A 137 -6.68 -14.99 -10.41
N SER A 138 -6.16 -15.20 -9.21
CA SER A 138 -6.97 -15.46 -8.02
C SER A 138 -7.84 -14.27 -7.57
N ILE A 139 -7.52 -13.05 -8.02
CA ILE A 139 -8.26 -11.81 -7.71
C ILE A 139 -8.96 -11.33 -8.98
N ALA A 140 -10.27 -11.15 -8.95
CA ALA A 140 -11.05 -10.57 -10.04
C ALA A 140 -10.91 -9.05 -10.08
N TRP A 141 -10.72 -8.50 -11.28
CA TRP A 141 -10.56 -7.07 -11.52
C TRP A 141 -11.13 -6.64 -12.87
N ALA A 142 -11.75 -5.47 -12.88
CA ALA A 142 -12.11 -4.74 -14.10
C ALA A 142 -11.95 -3.22 -13.90
N PRO A 143 -11.75 -2.43 -14.96
CA PRO A 143 -11.61 -0.97 -14.86
C PRO A 143 -12.76 -0.24 -14.15
N ASN A 144 -13.98 -0.80 -14.20
CA ASN A 144 -15.19 -0.27 -13.58
C ASN A 144 -15.81 -1.27 -12.58
N ASP A 145 -14.98 -2.10 -11.94
CA ASP A 145 -15.40 -2.98 -10.85
C ASP A 145 -16.01 -2.20 -9.67
N VAL A 146 -16.75 -2.86 -8.78
CA VAL A 146 -17.36 -2.24 -7.60
C VAL A 146 -16.33 -1.44 -6.79
N TYR A 147 -15.13 -1.97 -6.65
CA TYR A 147 -14.04 -1.30 -5.93
C TYR A 147 -13.68 0.07 -6.55
N SER A 148 -13.50 0.14 -7.87
CA SER A 148 -13.15 1.38 -8.58
C SER A 148 -14.31 2.37 -8.63
N GLN A 149 -15.56 1.91 -8.65
CA GLN A 149 -16.73 2.78 -8.51
C GLN A 149 -16.75 3.50 -7.15
N VAL A 150 -16.32 2.83 -6.07
CA VAL A 150 -16.28 3.41 -4.72
C VAL A 150 -15.01 4.22 -4.48
N LYS A 151 -13.82 3.67 -4.78
CA LYS A 151 -12.52 4.29 -4.48
C LYS A 151 -12.00 5.21 -5.58
N GLY A 152 -12.73 5.29 -6.69
CA GLY A 152 -12.37 6.01 -7.91
C GLY A 152 -11.54 5.18 -8.90
N PRO A 153 -11.45 5.64 -10.15
CA PRO A 153 -10.75 4.93 -11.22
C PRO A 153 -9.26 4.77 -10.90
N GLU A 154 -8.70 3.69 -11.42
CA GLU A 154 -7.27 3.39 -11.28
C GLU A 154 -6.42 4.37 -12.11
N HIS A 155 -5.25 4.76 -11.60
CA HIS A 155 -4.40 5.76 -12.24
C HIS A 155 -3.10 5.13 -12.75
N SER A 156 -2.76 5.41 -14.01
CA SER A 156 -1.53 4.92 -14.63
C SER A 156 -0.28 5.23 -13.80
N GLY A 157 0.55 4.21 -13.58
CA GLY A 157 1.81 4.34 -12.83
C GLY A 157 1.66 4.39 -11.31
N ARG A 158 0.45 4.16 -10.77
CA ARG A 158 0.22 3.99 -9.33
C ARG A 158 -0.11 2.55 -9.01
N VAL A 159 0.23 2.13 -7.79
CA VAL A 159 -0.19 0.84 -7.21
C VAL A 159 -1.28 1.16 -6.21
N ARG A 160 -2.49 0.61 -6.37
CA ARG A 160 -3.50 0.58 -5.31
C ARG A 160 -3.40 -0.74 -4.58
N GLY A 161 -3.26 -0.67 -3.26
CA GLY A 161 -2.92 -1.77 -2.37
C GLY A 161 -3.96 -2.88 -2.22
N LEU A 162 -4.59 -3.35 -3.29
CA LEU A 162 -5.47 -4.53 -3.31
C LEU A 162 -5.25 -5.43 -4.53
N GLY A 163 -4.19 -5.20 -5.31
CA GLY A 163 -3.82 -6.09 -6.42
C GLY A 163 -3.33 -5.35 -7.66
N PHE A 164 -2.59 -6.11 -8.46
CA PHE A 164 -1.77 -5.72 -9.60
C PHE A 164 -0.66 -4.70 -9.25
N GLY A 165 0.50 -4.85 -9.90
CA GLY A 165 1.58 -3.88 -9.80
C GLY A 165 1.17 -2.52 -10.37
N PRO A 166 2.12 -1.67 -10.79
CA PRO A 166 1.79 -0.38 -11.36
C PRO A 166 0.77 -0.51 -12.49
N THR A 167 -0.35 0.20 -12.41
CA THR A 167 -1.39 0.12 -13.43
C THR A 167 -0.80 0.58 -14.77
N PRO A 168 -0.85 -0.27 -15.82
CA PRO A 168 -0.26 0.07 -17.09
C PRO A 168 -0.91 1.33 -17.69
N PHE A 169 -0.11 2.16 -18.35
CA PHE A 169 -0.59 3.40 -18.98
C PHE A 169 -1.67 3.17 -20.05
N TRP A 170 -1.65 2.00 -20.71
CA TRP A 170 -2.60 1.63 -21.76
C TRP A 170 -3.96 1.16 -21.22
N SER A 171 -4.11 0.97 -19.91
CA SER A 171 -5.38 0.56 -19.28
C SER A 171 -6.52 1.58 -19.47
N LYS A 172 -6.20 2.85 -19.73
CA LYS A 172 -7.19 3.89 -20.07
C LYS A 172 -7.96 3.62 -21.38
N TYR A 173 -7.50 2.64 -22.16
CA TYR A 173 -8.09 2.24 -23.44
C TYR A 173 -8.69 0.82 -23.40
N GLN A 174 -8.76 0.17 -22.22
CA GLN A 174 -9.35 -1.16 -22.06
C GLN A 174 -10.84 -1.10 -21.71
N ASP A 175 -11.64 -0.47 -22.57
CA ASP A 175 -13.10 -0.75 -22.64
C ASP A 175 -13.39 -2.09 -23.35
N LYS A 176 -12.37 -2.94 -23.55
CA LYS A 176 -12.48 -4.20 -24.27
C LYS A 176 -11.78 -5.33 -23.51
N ASN A 177 -12.60 -6.23 -22.98
CA ASN A 177 -12.28 -7.54 -22.44
C ASN A 177 -11.03 -8.16 -23.08
N TYR A 178 -9.89 -8.16 -22.36
CA TYR A 178 -8.84 -9.15 -22.56
C TYR A 178 -8.12 -9.40 -21.24
N GLY A 179 -8.28 -10.62 -20.71
CA GLY A 179 -7.44 -11.13 -19.63
C GLY A 179 -5.98 -11.09 -20.06
N THR A 180 -5.14 -10.41 -19.29
CA THR A 180 -3.70 -10.36 -19.56
C THR A 180 -2.96 -11.36 -18.68
N SER A 181 -2.38 -12.36 -19.35
CA SER A 181 -1.36 -13.24 -18.81
C SER A 181 -0.13 -12.43 -18.39
N ASN A 182 0.43 -12.78 -17.23
CA ASN A 182 1.72 -12.25 -16.77
C ASN A 182 2.84 -12.80 -17.67
N THR A 183 3.26 -12.02 -18.66
CA THR A 183 4.58 -12.19 -19.29
C THR A 183 5.41 -10.93 -19.10
N ILE A 184 6.43 -11.04 -18.26
CA ILE A 184 7.52 -10.07 -18.15
C ILE A 184 8.37 -10.23 -19.41
N GLY A 185 8.17 -9.38 -20.42
CA GLY A 185 8.98 -9.48 -21.63
C GLY A 185 8.56 -8.54 -22.76
N GLY A 186 8.96 -7.26 -22.66
CA GLY A 186 8.87 -6.33 -23.78
C GLY A 186 9.95 -5.26 -23.69
N ARG A 187 11.15 -5.55 -24.21
CA ARG A 187 12.17 -4.51 -24.42
C ARG A 187 11.61 -3.50 -25.44
N ARG A 188 11.68 -2.21 -25.12
CA ARG A 188 11.46 -1.14 -26.11
C ARG A 188 12.41 -1.35 -27.30
N PRO A 189 11.94 -1.29 -28.55
CA PRO A 189 12.86 -1.18 -29.69
C PRO A 189 13.67 0.11 -29.56
N LYS A 190 15.01 0.00 -29.67
CA LYS A 190 15.91 1.15 -29.74
C LYS A 190 15.63 1.89 -31.05
N VAL A 191 15.25 3.16 -30.95
CA VAL A 191 15.28 4.09 -32.09
C VAL A 191 16.76 4.37 -32.40
N PRO A 192 17.24 4.16 -33.64
CA PRO A 192 18.60 4.53 -34.00
C PRO A 192 18.75 6.05 -33.92
N ARG A 193 19.90 6.49 -33.37
CA ARG A 193 20.32 7.88 -33.36
C ARG A 193 20.78 8.20 -34.78
N ASN A 194 20.08 9.08 -35.47
CA ASN A 194 20.59 9.67 -36.71
C ASN A 194 21.81 10.53 -36.36
N GLU A 195 22.92 10.25 -37.05
CA GLU A 195 24.09 11.11 -37.08
C GLU A 195 23.85 12.15 -38.19
N GLU A 196 23.75 13.41 -37.80
CA GLU A 196 24.16 14.59 -38.58
C GLU A 196 24.89 15.55 -37.63
#